data_AF-A0A7J9XY98-F1
#
_entry.id   AF-A0A7J9XY98-F1
#
_cell.length_a   1.000
_cell.length_b   1.000
_cell.length_c   1.000
_cell.angle_alpha   90.00
_cell.angle_beta   90.00
_cell.angle_gamma   90.00
#
_symmetry.space_group_name_H-M   'P 1'
#
loop_
_entity.id
_entity.type
_entity.pdbx_description
1 polymer ?
#
loop_
_entity_poly.entity_id
_entity_poly.type
_entity_poly.pdbx_seq_one_letter_code
_entity_poly.pdbx_strand_id
1 'polypeptide(L)'
;MCVVGALQDPRKEIVRWRDLFPTKIALRLVDDGQVDMVLGDGARKRGAHCDEIAESSPGVGYVVEEGSRAVTRVRSAFLTDDD
;
A
#
# COMPACT_ATOMS: atom_id res chain seq x y z
N MET A 1 21.58 3.11 3.71
CA MET A 1 20.59 4.02 4.32
C MET A 1 19.22 3.63 3.76
N CYS A 2 18.18 3.56 4.59
CA CYS A 2 16.81 3.25 4.17
C CYS A 2 15.91 4.45 4.48
N VAL A 3 14.94 4.75 3.62
CA VAL A 3 13.95 5.81 3.82
C VAL A 3 12.58 5.15 3.84
N VAL A 4 11.78 5.46 4.86
CA VAL A 4 10.40 4.99 5.00
C VAL A 4 9.47 6.20 4.99
N GLY A 5 8.51 6.20 4.06
CA GLY A 5 7.42 7.16 4.03
C GLY A 5 6.12 6.48 4.43
N ALA A 6 5.42 7.02 5.42
CA ALA A 6 4.10 6.56 5.83
C ALA A 6 3.09 7.70 5.68
N LEU A 7 1.93 7.41 5.10
CA LEU A 7 0.86 8.36 4.83
C LEU A 7 -0.50 7.68 4.93
N GLN A 8 -1.52 8.42 5.37
CA GLN A 8 -2.92 7.97 5.36
C GLN A 8 -3.68 8.48 4.14
N ASP A 9 -3.33 9.67 3.65
CA ASP A 9 -3.92 10.26 2.46
C ASP A 9 -2.98 10.04 1.26
N PRO A 10 -3.39 9.28 0.25
CA PRO A 10 -2.51 8.87 -0.84
C PRO A 10 -2.21 9.97 -1.86
N ARG A 11 -2.77 11.18 -1.72
CA ARG A 11 -2.60 12.26 -2.68
C ARG A 11 -1.13 12.68 -2.82
N LYS A 12 -0.71 12.97 -4.05
CA LYS A 12 0.69 13.32 -4.39
C LYS A 12 1.20 14.58 -3.69
N GLU A 13 0.32 15.50 -3.32
CA GLU A 13 0.69 16.72 -2.59
C GLU A 13 1.20 16.45 -1.17
N ILE A 14 0.81 15.32 -0.56
CA ILE A 14 1.21 14.91 0.80
C ILE A 14 2.65 14.36 0.78
N VAL A 15 2.95 13.47 -0.16
CA VAL A 15 4.31 12.94 -0.39
C VAL A 15 4.68 13.13 -1.86
N ARG A 16 5.28 14.29 -2.15
CA ARG A 16 5.64 14.71 -3.53
C ARG A 16 6.58 13.75 -4.23
N TRP A 17 7.41 13.05 -3.45
CA TRP A 17 8.44 12.13 -3.93
C TRP A 17 8.02 10.65 -3.85
N ARG A 18 6.73 10.34 -3.69
CA ARG A 18 6.22 8.96 -3.55
C ARG A 18 6.61 8.04 -4.72
N ASP A 19 6.87 8.62 -5.89
CA ASP A 19 7.25 7.91 -7.10
C ASP A 19 8.71 7.42 -7.05
N LEU A 20 9.54 7.95 -6.12
CA LEU A 20 10.93 7.51 -5.90
C LEU A 20 11.05 6.28 -4.99
N PHE A 21 9.94 5.78 -4.44
CA PHE A 21 9.93 4.61 -3.58
C PHE A 21 9.71 3.35 -4.44
N PRO A 22 10.73 2.47 -4.58
CA PRO A 22 10.63 1.29 -5.42
C PRO A 22 9.70 0.22 -4.83
N THR A 23 9.63 0.14 -3.50
CA THR A 23 8.72 -0.77 -2.78
C THR A 23 7.57 0.04 -2.19
N LYS A 24 6.35 -0.36 -2.49
CA LYS A 24 5.13 0.30 -2.01
C LYS A 24 4.23 -0.72 -1.34
N ILE A 25 3.66 -0.31 -0.20
CA ILE A 25 2.76 -1.13 0.60
C ILE A 25 1.47 -0.32 0.79
N ALA A 26 0.34 -0.95 0.51
CA ALA A 26 -0.98 -0.39 0.79
C ALA A 26 -1.77 -1.33 1.69
N LEU A 27 -2.25 -0.79 2.81
CA LEU A 27 -3.24 -1.46 3.67
C LEU A 27 -4.65 -1.22 3.10
N ARG A 28 -5.69 -1.42 3.90
CA ARG A 28 -7.07 -1.11 3.49
C ARG A 28 -7.20 0.35 3.03
N LEU A 29 -7.76 0.55 1.84
CA LEU A 29 -8.05 1.85 1.23
C LEU A 29 -9.55 2.04 1.06
N VAL A 30 -9.97 3.26 0.68
CA VAL A 30 -11.40 3.61 0.58
C VAL A 30 -11.99 3.27 -0.79
N ASP A 31 -11.23 3.47 -1.86
CA ASP A 31 -11.71 3.31 -3.23
C ASP A 31 -10.61 2.78 -4.17
N ASP A 32 -11.02 2.39 -5.37
CA ASP A 32 -10.16 1.81 -6.39
C ASP A 32 -9.08 2.77 -6.91
N GLY A 33 -9.42 4.05 -7.04
CA GLY A 33 -8.50 5.10 -7.42
C GLY A 33 -7.34 5.24 -6.43
N GLN A 34 -7.61 5.10 -5.13
CA GLN A 34 -6.57 5.14 -4.09
C GLN A 34 -5.57 3.99 -4.21
N VAL A 35 -6.02 2.81 -4.65
CA VAL A 35 -5.12 1.67 -4.89
C VAL A 35 -4.06 2.04 -5.92
N ASP A 36 -4.50 2.55 -7.07
CA ASP A 36 -3.60 2.91 -8.16
C ASP A 36 -2.74 4.14 -7.78
N MET A 37 -3.27 5.06 -6.96
CA MET A 37 -2.48 6.17 -6.42
C MET A 37 -1.31 5.71 -5.56
N VAL A 38 -1.48 4.69 -4.70
CA VAL A 38 -0.41 4.20 -3.81
C VAL A 38 0.49 3.19 -4.51
N LEU A 39 -0.08 2.17 -5.14
CA LEU A 39 0.67 1.03 -5.69
C LEU A 39 1.07 1.19 -7.15
N GLY A 40 0.65 2.30 -7.78
CA GLY A 40 0.91 2.61 -9.19
C GLY A 40 -0.20 2.15 -10.12
N ASP A 41 -0.24 2.76 -11.30
CA ASP A 41 -1.32 2.60 -12.26
C ASP A 41 -1.65 1.14 -12.58
N GLY A 42 -2.94 0.81 -12.53
CA GLY A 42 -3.46 -0.52 -12.81
C GLY A 42 -3.14 -1.58 -11.77
N ALA A 43 -2.59 -1.23 -10.59
CA ALA A 43 -2.32 -2.18 -9.51
C ALA A 43 -3.58 -2.91 -9.08
N ARG A 44 -4.73 -2.22 -8.99
CA ARG A 44 -5.99 -2.88 -8.65
C ARG A 44 -6.37 -3.95 -9.67
N LYS A 45 -6.27 -3.63 -10.96
CA LYS A 45 -6.55 -4.58 -12.06
C LYS A 45 -5.60 -5.79 -12.04
N ARG A 46 -4.41 -5.64 -11.45
CA ARG A 46 -3.45 -6.73 -11.23
C ARG A 46 -3.73 -7.56 -9.98
N GLY A 47 -4.79 -7.25 -9.22
CA GLY A 47 -5.24 -8.01 -8.06
C GLY A 47 -4.97 -7.35 -6.70
N ALA A 48 -4.55 -6.08 -6.67
CA ALA A 48 -4.32 -5.35 -5.42
C ALA A 48 -5.64 -4.79 -4.85
N HIS A 49 -6.57 -5.66 -4.46
CA HIS A 49 -7.90 -5.27 -3.97
C HIS A 49 -7.84 -4.68 -2.55
N CYS A 50 -7.19 -3.53 -2.38
CA CYS A 50 -7.00 -2.88 -1.08
C CYS A 50 -8.29 -2.24 -0.58
N ASP A 51 -9.13 -1.76 -1.49
CA ASP A 51 -10.46 -1.22 -1.26
C ASP A 51 -11.47 -2.29 -0.78
N GLU A 52 -11.18 -3.56 -1.06
CA GLU A 52 -12.04 -4.69 -0.67
C GLU A 52 -11.52 -5.42 0.59
N ILE A 53 -10.46 -4.92 1.24
CA ILE A 53 -9.97 -5.50 2.51
C ILE A 53 -11.02 -5.24 3.60
N ALA A 54 -11.51 -6.31 4.21
CA ALA A 54 -12.47 -6.23 5.32
C ALA A 54 -11.89 -5.47 6.53
N GLU A 55 -12.69 -4.63 7.18
CA GLU A 55 -12.31 -3.89 8.39
C GLU A 55 -11.89 -4.80 9.55
N SER A 56 -12.44 -6.02 9.59
CA SER A 56 -12.10 -7.06 10.57
C SER A 56 -10.74 -7.73 10.33
N SER A 57 -9.99 -7.30 9.32
CA SER A 57 -8.69 -7.86 8.95
C SER A 57 -7.55 -6.83 9.07
N PRO A 58 -7.25 -6.33 10.29
CA PRO A 58 -6.16 -5.38 10.49
C PRO A 58 -4.81 -5.98 10.08
N GLY A 59 -3.93 -5.12 9.59
CA GLY A 59 -2.60 -5.49 9.12
C GLY A 59 -2.57 -6.18 7.75
N VAL A 60 -3.71 -6.50 7.14
CA VAL A 60 -3.75 -7.02 5.76
C VAL A 60 -3.47 -5.89 4.77
N GLY A 61 -2.66 -6.18 3.77
CA GLY A 61 -2.34 -5.25 2.69
C GLY A 61 -1.73 -5.94 1.48
N TYR A 62 -1.24 -5.13 0.56
CA TYR A 62 -0.56 -5.58 -0.65
C TYR A 62 0.78 -4.87 -0.81
N VAL A 63 1.75 -5.61 -1.34
CA VAL A 63 3.10 -5.12 -1.65
C VAL A 63 3.30 -5.18 -3.16
N VAL A 64 3.85 -4.09 -3.70
CA VAL A 64 4.33 -4.00 -5.09
C VAL A 64 5.75 -3.48 -5.07
N GLU A 65 6.60 -4.10 -5.90
CA GLU A 65 7.99 -3.72 -6.09
C GLU A 65 8.20 -3.26 -7.54
N GLU A 66 8.96 -2.18 -7.72
CA GLU A 66 9.31 -1.65 -9.02
C GLU A 66 9.99 -2.71 -9.89
N GLY A 67 9.60 -2.77 -11.16
CA GLY A 67 10.06 -3.81 -12.10
C GLY A 67 9.33 -5.14 -11.98
N SER A 68 8.59 -5.39 -10.90
CA SER A 68 7.77 -6.59 -10.74
C SER A 68 6.33 -6.35 -11.21
N ARG A 69 5.74 -7.35 -11.86
CA ARG A 69 4.29 -7.38 -12.13
C ARG A 69 3.50 -8.03 -10.99
N ALA A 70 4.19 -8.63 -10.02
CA ALA A 70 3.56 -9.33 -8.92
C ALA A 70 2.88 -8.34 -7.98
N VAL A 71 1.71 -8.77 -7.49
CA VAL A 71 1.00 -8.13 -6.40
C VAL A 71 0.94 -9.15 -5.27
N THR A 72 1.62 -8.87 -4.17
CA THR A 72 1.73 -9.83 -3.07
C THR A 72 0.82 -9.42 -1.93
N ARG A 73 -0.16 -10.26 -1.60
CA ARG A 73 -1.01 -10.05 -0.41
C ARG A 73 -0.25 -10.47 0.84
N VAL A 74 -0.21 -9.60 1.85
CA VAL A 74 0.52 -9.80 3.09
C VAL A 74 -0.37 -9.53 4.31
N ARG A 75 0.08 -9.99 5.48
CA ARG A 75 -0.46 -9.60 6.78
C ARG A 75 0.72 -9.22 7.68
N SER A 76 0.71 -8.00 8.20
CA SER A 76 1.73 -7.56 9.15
C SER A 76 1.60 -8.31 10.48
N ALA A 77 2.70 -8.42 11.21
CA ALA A 77 2.63 -8.76 12.62
C ALA A 77 1.83 -7.68 13.37
N PHE A 78 1.19 -8.09 14.45
CA PHE A 78 0.57 -7.18 15.41
C PHE A 78 1.54 -7.01 16.59
N LEU A 79 1.86 -5.77 16.90
CA LEU A 79 2.67 -5.37 18.05
C LEU A 79 1.87 -4.30 18.79
N THR A 80 1.79 -4.41 20.10
CA THR A 80 1.25 -3.34 20.95
C THR A 80 2.31 -2.29 21.22
N ASP A 81 1.92 -1.16 21.80
CA ASP A 81 2.89 -0.12 22.18
C ASP A 81 3.82 -0.55 23.33
N ASP A 82 3.43 -1.59 24.08
CA ASP A 82 4.19 -2.14 25.22
C ASP A 82 5.10 -3.32 24.81
N ASP A 83 4.94 -3.87 23.60
CA ASP A 83 5.84 -4.91 23.03
C ASP A 83 7.13 -4.29 22.46
#